data_AF-A0AB36YIC7-F1
#
_entry.id   AF-A0AB36YIC7-F1
#
_cell.length_a   1.000
_cell.length_b   1.000
_cell.length_c   1.000
_cell.angle_alpha   90.00
_cell.angle_beta   90.00
_cell.angle_gamma   90.00
#
_symmetry.space_group_name_H-M   'P 1'
#
loop_
_entity.id
_entity.type
_entity.pdbx_description
1 polymer ?
#
loop_
_entity_poly.entity_id
_entity_poly.type
_entity_poly.pdbx_seq_one_letter_code
_entity_poly.pdbx_strand_id
1 'polypeptide(L)' 'SDMSRKQGEREKVICFCYSVSEKTIIEAIQNGCTSLMDIRRETYASTGCAGCS' A
#
# COMPACT_ATOMS: atom_id res chain seq x y z
N SER A 1 18.36 22.72 18.71
CA SER A 1 17.76 21.50 19.29
C SER A 1 17.03 20.77 18.18
N ASP A 2 17.76 19.93 17.41
CA ASP A 2 17.28 19.24 16.21
C ASP A 2 16.47 18.00 16.62
N MET A 3 15.18 18.23 16.88
CA MET A 3 14.27 17.18 17.33
C MET A 3 13.70 16.43 16.12
N SER A 4 14.27 15.26 15.85
CA SER A 4 13.53 14.02 15.62
C SER A 4 12.29 14.14 14.72
N ARG A 5 12.47 14.22 13.40
CA ARG A 5 11.40 13.93 12.44
C ARG A 5 11.45 12.48 11.96
N LYS A 6 11.46 11.51 12.90
CA LYS A 6 10.97 10.18 12.56
C LYS A 6 9.45 10.28 12.46
N GLN A 7 8.95 10.67 11.28
CA GLN A 7 7.55 10.57 10.90
C GLN A 7 7.19 9.08 10.81
N GLY A 8 6.98 8.48 11.97
CA GLY A 8 6.46 7.13 12.10
C GLY A 8 5.00 7.10 11.66
N GLU A 9 4.76 6.46 10.53
CA GLU A 9 3.56 5.68 10.24
C GLU A 9 2.23 6.41 10.46
N ARG A 10 1.98 7.49 9.70
CA ARG A 10 0.61 7.70 9.25
C ARG A 10 0.30 6.57 8.28
N GLU A 11 -0.60 5.68 8.66
CA GLU A 11 -1.06 4.58 7.81
C GLU A 11 -1.48 5.15 6.45
N LYS A 12 -0.59 5.01 5.47
CA LYS A 12 -0.82 5.52 4.13
C LYS A 12 -1.80 4.59 3.46
N VAL A 13 -3.06 5.01 3.43
CA VAL A 13 -4.08 4.38 2.60
C VAL A 13 -3.76 4.73 1.15
N ILE A 14 -3.46 3.70 0.36
CA ILE A 14 -3.09 3.80 -1.05
C ILE A 14 -4.34 3.72 -1.93
N CYS A 15 -5.31 2.88 -1.56
CA CYS A 15 -6.58 2.75 -2.28
C CYS A 15 -7.74 2.74 -1.30
N PHE A 16 -8.61 3.75 -1.36
CA PHE A 16 -9.83 3.80 -0.54
C PHE A 16 -10.93 2.86 -1.03
N CYS A 17 -10.92 2.52 -2.32
CA CYS A 17 -11.95 1.67 -2.95
C CYS A 17 -11.95 0.23 -2.36
N TYR A 18 -10.77 -0.26 -1.97
CA TYR A 18 -10.58 -1.56 -1.32
C TYR A 18 -9.87 -1.45 0.04
N SER A 19 -9.80 -0.25 0.62
CA SER A 19 -9.09 0.05 1.88
C SER A 19 -7.66 -0.52 1.95
N VAL A 20 -6.93 -0.44 0.84
CA VAL A 20 -5.55 -0.94 0.75
C VAL A 20 -4.61 0.08 1.38
N SER A 21 -3.86 -0.33 2.39
CA SER A 21 -2.81 0.47 3.01
C SER A 21 -1.42 0.01 2.58
N GLU A 22 -0.41 0.83 2.88
CA GLU A 22 1.00 0.47 2.69
C GLU A 22 1.35 -0.86 3.39
N LYS A 23 0.76 -1.12 4.57
CA LYS A 23 0.94 -2.39 5.28
C LYS A 23 0.42 -3.58 4.47
N THR A 24 -0.77 -3.45 3.87
CA THR A 24 -1.35 -4.49 3.00
C THR A 24 -0.43 -4.80 1.81
N ILE A 25 0.23 -3.78 1.24
CA ILE A 25 1.21 -3.97 0.16
C ILE A 25 2.45 -4.72 0.66
N ILE A 26 2.97 -4.35 1.84
CA ILE A 26 4.13 -5.01 2.46
C ILE A 26 3.81 -6.48 2.75
N GLU A 27 2.63 -6.77 3.30
CA GLU A 27 2.15 -8.14 3.55
C GLU A 27 2.04 -8.94 2.25
N ALA A 28 1.50 -8.35 1.18
CA ALA A 28 1.44 -9.01 -0.14
C ALA A 28 2.84 -9.37 -0.66
N ILE A 29 3.83 -8.49 -0.50
CA ILE A 29 5.23 -8.76 -0.86
C ILE A 29 5.79 -9.91 -0.01
N GLN A 30 5.54 -9.90 1.30
CA GLN A 30 5.97 -10.97 2.22
C GLN A 30 5.33 -12.32 1.88
N ASN A 31 4.09 -12.32 1.37
CA ASN A 31 3.40 -13.51 0.87
C ASN A 31 3.96 -14.03 -0.47
N GLY A 32 4.95 -13.35 -1.05
CA GLY A 32 5.62 -13.79 -2.28
C GLY A 32 5.22 -13.02 -3.53
N CYS A 33 4.47 -11.91 -3.40
CA CYS A 33 4.24 -11.03 -4.55
C CYS A 33 5.56 -10.37 -4.95
N THR A 34 5.98 -10.58 -6.20
CA THR A 34 7.26 -10.03 -6.72
C THR A 34 7.06 -8.95 -7.77
N SER A 35 5.84 -8.78 -8.25
CA SER A 35 5.50 -7.79 -9.25
C SER A 35 4.34 -6.90 -8.81
N LEU A 36 4.29 -5.69 -9.36
CA LEU A 36 3.18 -4.76 -9.14
C LEU A 36 1.84 -5.38 -9.59
N MET A 37 1.85 -6.25 -10.60
CA MET A 37 0.66 -6.97 -11.05
C MET A 37 0.18 -7.98 -10.00
N ASP A 38 1.10 -8.69 -9.33
CA ASP A 38 0.75 -9.60 -8.24
C ASP A 38 0.17 -8.84 -7.06
N ILE A 39 0.82 -7.74 -6.66
CA ILE A 39 0.32 -6.87 -5.58
C ILE A 39 -1.08 -6.35 -5.94
N ARG A 40 -1.32 -5.93 -7.18
CA ARG A 40 -2.65 -5.47 -7.63
C ARG A 40 -3.68 -6.60 -7.65
N ARG A 41 -3.29 -7.83 -7.99
CA ARG A 41 -4.17 -9.00 -7.93
C ARG A 41 -4.52 -9.39 -6.51
N GLU A 42 -3.54 -9.33 -5.61
CA GLU A 42 -3.68 -9.73 -4.21
C GLU A 42 -4.44 -8.68 -3.40
N THR A 43 -4.12 -7.40 -3.59
CA THR A 43 -4.69 -6.29 -2.81
C THR A 43 -5.88 -5.62 -3.49
N TYR A 44 -6.15 -5.91 -4.76
CA TYR A 44 -7.15 -5.22 -5.59
C TYR A 44 -6.92 -3.69 -5.69
N ALA A 45 -5.76 -3.18 -5.29
CA ALA A 45 -5.41 -1.78 -5.47
C ALA A 45 -5.43 -1.42 -6.96
N SER A 46 -5.93 -0.23 -7.29
CA SER A 46 -5.98 0.32 -8.65
C SER A 46 -6.87 -0.41 -9.67
N THR A 47 -7.66 -1.43 -9.28
CA THR A 47 -8.55 -2.18 -10.20
C THR A 47 -9.98 -1.64 -10.26
N GLY A 48 -10.47 -0.99 -9.21
CA GLY A 48 -11.87 -0.57 -9.10
C GLY A 48 -12.17 0.81 -9.70
N CYS A 49 -11.49 1.85 -9.21
CA CYS A 49 -11.81 3.25 -9.53
C CYS A 49 -10.80 3.92 -10.49
N ALA A 50 -9.68 3.25 -10.80
CA ALA A 50 -8.55 3.75 -11.61
C ALA A 50 -7.92 5.09 -11.18
N GLY A 51 -8.43 5.78 -10.15
CA GLY A 51 -7.96 7.10 -9.71
C GLY A 51 -6.71 7.10 -8.83
N CYS A 52 -6.19 5.93 -8.47
CA CYS A 52 -4.96 5.75 -7.70
C CYS A 52 -3.98 4.93 -8.54
N SER A 53 -3.21 5.60 -9.42
CA SER A 53 -2.16 5.03 -10.26
C SER A 53 -0.79 5.52 -9.84
#